data_AF-A0A8H6RRV7-F1
#
_entry.id   AF-A0A8H6RRV7-F1
#
_cell.length_a   1.000
_cell.length_b   1.000
_cell.length_c   1.000
_cell.angle_alpha   90.00
_cell.angle_beta   90.00
_cell.angle_gamma   90.00
#
_symmetry.space_group_name_H-M   'P 1'
#
loop_
_entity.id
_entity.type
_entity.pdbx_description
1 polymer ?
#
loop_
_entity_poly.entity_id
_entity_poly.type
_entity_poly.pdbx_seq_one_letter_code
_entity_poly.pdbx_strand_id
1 'polypeptide(L)'
;MLSRRMLSREEEAEIGEEKEVRKEDQDKINRFSRLHSREKGLEEELKVKQVSMPFDHDAKRLVDIKQKDKEDLEEISSELELADEDEKVPYKIGDSFFNLPVPEVQELLSAAVERIDGEVSTLEEKLGEYREEMQSLKSSLYARFGKSINLEV
;
A
#
# COMPACT_ATOMS: atom_id res chain seq x y z
N MET A 1 31.63 9.77 -21.37
CA MET A 1 31.20 11.15 -21.68
C MET A 1 29.69 11.21 -21.51
N LEU A 2 29.18 11.84 -20.46
CA LEU A 2 27.73 12.03 -20.33
C LEU A 2 27.30 13.06 -21.37
N SER A 3 26.58 12.60 -22.40
CA SER A 3 25.96 13.48 -23.37
C SER A 3 24.87 14.27 -22.67
N ARG A 4 25.16 15.54 -22.35
CA ARG A 4 24.16 16.49 -21.87
C ARG A 4 23.24 16.76 -23.05
N ARG A 5 22.08 16.09 -23.09
CA ARG A 5 20.99 16.44 -24.02
C ARG A 5 20.67 17.92 -23.77
N MET A 6 21.13 18.79 -24.65
CA MET A 6 20.63 20.16 -24.74
C MET A 6 19.22 20.06 -25.34
N LEU A 7 18.24 20.65 -24.67
CA LEU A 7 16.88 20.76 -25.18
C LEU A 7 16.90 21.58 -26.49
N SER A 8 16.05 21.22 -27.44
CA SER A 8 15.87 22.01 -28.65
C SER A 8 15.22 23.36 -28.33
N ARG A 9 15.45 24.38 -29.16
CA ARG A 9 14.84 25.72 -28.96
C ARG A 9 13.31 25.70 -28.92
N GLU A 10 12.66 24.70 -29.51
CA GLU A 10 11.21 24.50 -29.44
C GLU A 10 10.78 23.93 -28.07
N GLU A 11 11.56 23.01 -27.50
CA GLU A 11 11.34 22.49 -26.14
C GLU A 11 11.63 23.55 -25.07
N GLU A 12 12.65 24.40 -25.25
CA GLU A 12 12.91 25.55 -24.37
C GLU A 12 11.77 26.59 -24.42
N ALA A 13 11.16 26.79 -25.59
CA ALA A 13 10.00 27.69 -25.74
C ALA A 13 8.71 27.12 -25.11
N GLU A 14 8.56 25.78 -25.07
CA GLU A 14 7.43 25.12 -24.42
C GLU A 14 7.52 25.05 -22.89
N ILE A 15 8.73 25.07 -22.32
CA ILE A 15 8.95 25.04 -20.86
C ILE A 15 8.49 26.35 -20.20
N GLY A 16 8.33 27.43 -20.97
CA GLY A 16 7.92 28.75 -20.48
C GLY A 16 9.01 29.41 -19.64
N GLU A 17 8.77 30.64 -19.17
CA GLU A 17 9.70 31.31 -18.25
C GLU A 17 9.90 30.46 -16.99
N GLU A 18 11.16 30.27 -16.59
CA GLU A 18 11.52 29.66 -15.29
C GLU A 18 10.84 30.45 -14.17
N LYS A 19 9.76 29.89 -13.62
CA LYS A 19 9.04 30.50 -12.51
C LYS A 19 9.85 30.36 -11.23
N GLU A 20 10.08 31.47 -10.56
CA GLU A 20 10.77 31.50 -9.27
C GLU A 20 10.07 30.57 -8.26
N VAL A 21 10.84 29.64 -7.69
CA VAL A 21 10.37 28.70 -6.68
C VAL A 21 10.27 29.43 -5.34
N ARG A 22 9.05 29.62 -4.84
CA ARG A 22 8.84 30.22 -3.52
C ARG A 22 8.97 29.15 -2.43
N LYS A 23 9.21 29.60 -1.21
CA LYS A 23 9.28 28.72 -0.03
C LYS A 23 8.05 27.80 0.10
N GLU A 24 6.85 28.33 -0.13
CA GLU A 24 5.59 27.56 -0.10
C GLU A 24 5.55 26.43 -1.14
N ASP A 25 6.17 26.62 -2.30
CA ASP A 25 6.25 25.59 -3.34
C ASP A 25 7.24 24.51 -2.96
N GLN A 26 8.39 24.92 -2.40
CA GLN A 26 9.38 23.99 -1.89
C GLN A 26 8.81 23.15 -0.74
N ASP A 27 8.01 23.75 0.14
CA ASP A 27 7.32 23.03 1.22
C ASP A 27 6.34 21.98 0.66
N LYS A 28 5.59 22.31 -0.40
CA LYS A 28 4.72 21.36 -1.10
C LYS A 28 5.47 20.24 -1.80
N ILE A 29 6.60 20.55 -2.46
CA ILE A 29 7.47 19.56 -3.09
C ILE A 29 8.05 18.61 -2.04
N ASN A 30 8.57 19.15 -0.93
CA ASN A 30 9.10 18.35 0.17
C ASN A 30 8.02 17.46 0.80
N ARG A 31 6.79 17.96 0.93
CA ARG A 31 5.66 17.19 1.43
C ARG A 31 5.28 16.06 0.46
N PHE A 32 5.20 16.35 -0.84
CA PHE A 32 4.96 15.35 -1.89
C PHE A 32 6.00 14.22 -1.84
N SER A 33 7.29 14.56 -1.79
CA SER A 33 8.36 13.54 -1.70
C SER A 33 8.26 12.69 -0.43
N ARG A 34 7.91 13.29 0.73
CA ARG A 34 7.73 12.55 1.99
C ARG A 34 6.54 11.61 1.95
N LEU A 35 5.40 12.06 1.42
CA LEU A 35 4.22 11.23 1.25
C LEU A 35 4.51 10.06 0.31
N HIS A 36 5.15 10.33 -0.82
CA HIS A 36 5.55 9.30 -1.76
C HIS A 36 6.51 8.28 -1.12
N SER A 37 7.51 8.72 -0.34
CA SER A 37 8.37 7.79 0.41
C SER A 37 7.61 6.98 1.46
N ARG A 38 6.56 7.53 2.07
CA ARG A 38 5.70 6.81 3.02
C ARG A 38 4.75 5.84 2.32
N GLU A 39 4.15 6.24 1.20
CA GLU A 39 3.35 5.35 0.34
C GLU A 39 4.23 4.19 -0.11
N LYS A 40 5.41 4.48 -0.68
CA LYS A 40 6.35 3.46 -1.11
C LYS A 40 6.86 2.58 0.03
N GLY A 41 7.13 3.17 1.20
CA GLY A 41 7.55 2.41 2.39
C GLY A 41 6.45 1.49 2.90
N LEU A 42 5.20 1.96 2.90
CA LEU A 42 4.04 1.11 3.14
C LEU A 42 4.01 0.02 2.07
N GLU A 43 4.00 0.35 0.78
CA GLU A 43 4.03 -0.59 -0.36
C GLU A 43 5.14 -1.65 -0.28
N GLU A 44 6.33 -1.29 0.21
CA GLU A 44 7.44 -2.22 0.44
C GLU A 44 7.17 -3.15 1.63
N GLU A 45 6.63 -2.64 2.74
CA GLU A 45 6.12 -3.45 3.85
C GLU A 45 5.00 -4.40 3.38
N LEU A 46 4.24 -4.01 2.34
CA LEU A 46 3.21 -4.84 1.70
C LEU A 46 3.83 -5.92 0.81
N LYS A 47 4.91 -5.59 0.07
CA LYS A 47 5.62 -6.50 -0.85
C LYS A 47 6.41 -7.60 -0.14
N VAL A 48 6.88 -7.39 1.08
CA VAL A 48 7.66 -8.40 1.83
C VAL A 48 6.81 -9.64 2.17
N LYS A 49 5.47 -9.59 2.05
CA LYS A 49 4.55 -10.73 2.22
C LYS A 49 4.32 -11.59 0.94
N GLN A 50 5.38 -11.76 0.15
CA GLN A 50 5.67 -12.82 -0.83
C GLN A 50 5.65 -12.41 -2.32
N VAL A 51 6.75 -11.75 -2.70
CA VAL A 51 7.58 -11.96 -3.91
C VAL A 51 6.90 -12.09 -5.29
N SER A 52 7.19 -11.05 -6.09
CA SER A 52 7.45 -11.04 -7.54
C SER A 52 6.28 -11.06 -8.53
N MET A 53 5.94 -9.89 -9.08
CA MET A 53 6.12 -9.50 -10.50
C MET A 53 5.50 -8.10 -10.76
N PRO A 54 5.90 -7.35 -11.82
CA PRO A 54 5.71 -5.91 -11.96
C PRO A 54 4.42 -5.50 -12.70
N PHE A 55 4.07 -4.20 -12.61
CA PHE A 55 3.08 -3.38 -13.32
C PHE A 55 1.89 -2.83 -12.49
N ASP A 56 1.96 -1.52 -12.21
CA ASP A 56 0.91 -0.49 -12.16
C ASP A 56 -0.37 -0.63 -11.28
N HIS A 57 -0.45 -1.53 -10.29
CA HIS A 57 -1.56 -1.54 -9.31
C HIS A 57 -1.07 -2.02 -7.92
N ASP A 58 -0.32 -1.18 -7.18
CA ASP A 58 0.42 -1.63 -5.97
C ASP A 58 -0.36 -1.59 -4.63
N ALA A 59 -1.49 -0.85 -4.50
CA ALA A 59 -2.29 -0.86 -3.26
C ALA A 59 -3.26 -2.04 -3.11
N LYS A 60 -3.74 -2.59 -4.24
CA LYS A 60 -4.70 -3.70 -4.24
C LYS A 60 -4.09 -5.00 -3.67
N ARG A 61 -2.75 -5.08 -3.68
CA ARG A 61 -1.97 -6.26 -3.27
C ARG A 61 -2.08 -6.59 -1.79
N LEU A 62 -2.18 -5.60 -0.90
CA LEU A 62 -2.35 -5.85 0.53
C LEU A 62 -3.71 -6.47 0.84
N VAL A 63 -4.71 -5.90 0.19
CA VAL A 63 -6.11 -6.33 0.27
C VAL A 63 -6.15 -7.77 -0.21
N ASP A 64 -5.61 -8.06 -1.41
CA ASP A 64 -5.55 -9.41 -1.96
C ASP A 64 -4.78 -10.41 -1.05
N ILE A 65 -3.68 -10.00 -0.40
CA ILE A 65 -2.92 -10.88 0.53
C ILE A 65 -3.71 -11.15 1.81
N LYS A 66 -4.23 -10.11 2.44
CA LYS A 66 -5.03 -10.25 3.67
C LYS A 66 -6.36 -10.96 3.39
N GLN A 67 -6.89 -10.79 2.19
CA GLN A 67 -8.08 -11.46 1.69
C GLN A 67 -7.79 -12.93 1.40
N LYS A 68 -6.60 -13.28 0.91
CA LYS A 68 -6.14 -14.67 0.84
C LYS A 68 -5.94 -15.29 2.23
N ASP A 69 -5.27 -14.60 3.15
CA ASP A 69 -5.13 -15.08 4.53
C ASP A 69 -6.53 -15.30 5.16
N LYS A 70 -7.49 -14.42 4.86
CA LYS A 70 -8.89 -14.57 5.27
C LYS A 70 -9.58 -15.76 4.59
N GLU A 71 -9.43 -15.93 3.28
CA GLU A 71 -9.97 -17.07 2.52
C GLU A 71 -9.45 -18.40 3.10
N ASP A 72 -8.14 -18.50 3.38
CA ASP A 72 -7.53 -19.68 3.98
C ASP A 72 -8.12 -19.95 5.39
N LEU A 73 -8.33 -18.90 6.21
CA LEU A 73 -8.93 -19.04 7.54
C LEU A 73 -10.42 -19.41 7.46
N GLU A 74 -11.16 -18.87 6.50
CA GLU A 74 -12.57 -19.17 6.25
C GLU A 74 -12.74 -20.61 5.73
N GLU A 75 -11.86 -21.07 4.85
CA GLU A 75 -11.83 -22.46 4.36
C GLU A 75 -11.59 -23.44 5.52
N ILE A 76 -10.57 -23.19 6.35
CA ILE A 76 -10.29 -24.01 7.54
C ILE A 76 -11.49 -23.97 8.51
N SER A 77 -12.09 -22.80 8.71
CA SER A 77 -13.27 -22.67 9.57
C SER A 77 -14.44 -23.51 9.06
N SER A 78 -14.71 -23.49 7.75
CA SER A 78 -15.76 -24.30 7.12
C SER A 78 -15.46 -25.80 7.17
N GLU A 79 -14.21 -26.22 7.04
CA GLU A 79 -13.82 -27.63 7.22
C GLU A 79 -14.09 -28.11 8.65
N LEU A 80 -13.88 -27.24 9.65
CA LEU A 80 -14.10 -27.55 11.06
C LEU A 80 -15.58 -27.59 11.47
N GLU A 81 -16.52 -27.09 10.66
CA GLU A 81 -17.96 -27.10 10.98
C GLU A 81 -18.55 -28.51 11.12
N LEU A 82 -17.93 -29.51 10.49
CA LEU A 82 -18.36 -30.92 10.55
C LEU A 82 -17.57 -31.76 11.55
N ALA A 83 -16.57 -31.19 12.21
CA ALA A 83 -15.77 -31.87 13.21
C ALA A 83 -16.54 -32.01 14.53
N ASP A 84 -16.22 -33.04 15.31
CA ASP A 84 -16.80 -33.21 16.64
C ASP A 84 -16.30 -32.09 17.58
N GLU A 85 -17.19 -31.49 18.38
CA GLU A 85 -16.83 -30.37 19.27
C GLU A 85 -15.74 -30.73 20.31
N ASP A 86 -15.64 -32.02 20.67
CA ASP A 86 -14.64 -32.56 21.59
C ASP A 86 -13.30 -32.89 20.90
N GLU A 87 -13.23 -32.84 19.57
CA GLU A 87 -12.01 -33.10 18.81
C GLU A 87 -10.99 -31.99 19.08
N LYS A 88 -9.72 -32.39 19.21
CA LYS A 88 -8.62 -31.44 19.43
C LYS A 88 -7.82 -31.31 18.15
N VAL A 89 -7.67 -30.07 17.69
CA VAL A 89 -6.93 -29.75 16.49
C VAL A 89 -5.65 -28.96 16.83
N PRO A 90 -4.54 -29.20 16.12
CA PRO A 90 -3.29 -28.49 16.34
C PRO A 90 -3.37 -27.05 15.80
N TYR A 91 -3.38 -26.08 16.71
CA TYR A 91 -3.35 -24.66 16.43
C TYR A 91 -1.95 -24.06 16.58
N LYS A 92 -1.49 -23.27 15.59
CA LYS A 92 -0.14 -22.70 15.56
C LYS A 92 -0.09 -21.32 16.22
N ILE A 93 0.79 -21.15 17.21
CA ILE A 93 1.11 -19.86 17.84
C ILE A 93 2.61 -19.63 17.75
N GLY A 94 3.03 -18.66 16.93
CA GLY A 94 4.44 -18.44 16.62
C GLY A 94 5.05 -19.68 15.94
N ASP A 95 6.04 -20.30 16.59
CA ASP A 95 6.71 -21.52 16.10
C ASP A 95 6.24 -22.80 16.82
N SER A 96 5.23 -22.71 17.69
CA SER A 96 4.73 -23.84 18.49
C SER A 96 3.30 -24.21 18.11
N PHE A 97 2.92 -25.46 18.37
CA PHE A 97 1.57 -25.97 18.15
C PHE A 97 0.91 -26.39 19.47
N PHE A 98 -0.36 -26.03 19.64
CA PHE A 98 -1.18 -26.37 20.79
C PHE A 98 -2.42 -27.11 20.33
N ASN A 99 -2.78 -28.20 21.00
CA ASN A 99 -3.99 -28.94 20.68
C ASN A 99 -5.17 -28.32 21.43
N LEU A 100 -6.05 -27.63 20.70
CA LEU A 100 -7.19 -26.91 21.25
C LEU A 100 -8.50 -27.56 20.76
N PRO A 101 -9.58 -27.54 21.56
CA PRO A 101 -10.91 -27.97 21.12
C PRO A 101 -11.41 -27.16 19.92
N VAL A 102 -12.19 -27.79 19.04
CA VAL A 102 -12.76 -27.13 17.85
C VAL A 102 -13.45 -25.79 18.15
N PRO A 103 -14.31 -25.65 19.18
CA PRO A 103 -14.96 -24.37 19.48
C PRO A 103 -13.98 -23.24 19.80
N GLU A 104 -12.92 -23.54 20.55
CA GLU A 104 -11.88 -22.56 20.90
C GLU A 104 -11.09 -22.12 19.66
N VAL A 105 -10.81 -23.05 18.75
CA VAL A 105 -10.15 -22.73 17.48
C VAL A 105 -11.04 -21.88 16.57
N GLN A 106 -12.33 -22.19 16.47
CA GLN A 106 -13.27 -21.39 15.69
C GLN A 106 -13.41 -19.95 16.21
N GLU A 107 -13.41 -19.74 17.53
CA GLU A 107 -13.37 -18.39 18.12
C GLU A 107 -12.08 -17.65 17.76
N LEU A 108 -10.92 -18.33 17.85
CA LEU A 108 -9.63 -17.75 17.50
C LEU A 108 -9.50 -17.42 16.00
N LEU A 109 -10.02 -18.28 15.12
CA LEU A 109 -10.07 -18.04 13.67
C LEU A 109 -10.97 -16.83 13.36
N SER A 110 -12.15 -16.75 13.97
CA SER A 110 -13.08 -15.63 13.80
C SER A 110 -12.46 -14.31 14.25
N ALA A 111 -11.84 -14.27 15.43
CA ALA A 111 -11.13 -13.09 15.93
C ALA A 111 -9.93 -12.71 15.03
N ALA A 112 -9.27 -13.71 14.42
CA ALA A 112 -8.19 -13.47 13.47
C ALA A 112 -8.69 -12.82 12.18
N VAL A 113 -9.82 -13.29 11.62
CA VAL A 113 -10.46 -12.70 10.44
C VAL A 113 -10.88 -11.26 10.71
N GLU A 114 -11.57 -10.98 11.82
CA GLU A 114 -12.00 -9.62 12.19
C GLU A 114 -10.81 -8.65 12.32
N ARG A 115 -9.72 -9.10 12.95
CA ARG A 115 -8.49 -8.31 13.07
C ARG A 115 -7.86 -8.04 11.71
N ILE A 116 -7.82 -9.03 10.82
CA ILE A 116 -7.29 -8.86 9.46
C ILE A 116 -8.15 -7.84 8.70
N ASP A 117 -9.48 -7.95 8.76
CA ASP A 117 -10.42 -7.01 8.12
C ASP A 117 -10.23 -5.57 8.64
N GLY A 118 -10.10 -5.39 9.95
CA GLY A 118 -9.83 -4.07 10.54
C GLY A 118 -8.49 -3.46 10.11
N GLU A 119 -7.45 -4.30 10.02
CA GLU A 119 -6.14 -3.88 9.50
C GLU A 119 -6.21 -3.53 8.01
N VAL A 120 -6.94 -4.29 7.18
CA VAL A 120 -7.18 -3.95 5.76
C VAL A 120 -7.82 -2.58 5.66
N SER A 121 -8.95 -2.39 6.33
CA SER A 121 -9.74 -1.15 6.24
C SER A 121 -8.92 0.09 6.63
N THR A 122 -8.14 -0.01 7.72
CA THR A 122 -7.27 1.08 8.17
C THR A 122 -6.15 1.40 7.17
N LEU A 123 -5.60 0.39 6.50
CA LEU A 123 -4.53 0.56 5.52
C LEU A 123 -5.07 1.13 4.21
N GLU A 124 -6.26 0.70 3.78
CA GLU A 124 -6.97 1.27 2.62
C GLU A 124 -7.31 2.75 2.83
N GLU A 125 -7.81 3.12 4.01
CA GLU A 125 -8.10 4.51 4.35
C GLU A 125 -6.86 5.39 4.27
N LYS A 126 -5.75 4.98 4.91
CA LYS A 126 -4.48 5.72 4.87
C LYS A 126 -3.89 5.84 3.48
N LEU A 127 -3.99 4.78 2.66
CA LEU A 127 -3.55 4.82 1.27
C LEU A 127 -4.42 5.77 0.44
N GLY A 128 -5.73 5.78 0.67
CA GLY A 128 -6.67 6.74 0.09
C GLY A 128 -6.28 8.17 0.43
N GLU A 129 -6.09 8.48 1.71
CA GLU A 129 -5.69 9.81 2.18
C GLU A 129 -4.37 10.28 1.55
N TYR A 130 -3.35 9.43 1.51
CA TYR A 130 -2.07 9.79 0.90
C TYR A 130 -2.21 10.09 -0.58
N ARG A 131 -3.00 9.30 -1.31
CA ARG A 131 -3.23 9.48 -2.75
C ARG A 131 -4.00 10.76 -3.04
N GLU A 132 -5.06 11.05 -2.29
CA GLU A 132 -5.81 12.30 -2.44
C GLU A 132 -4.91 13.52 -2.16
N GLU A 133 -4.11 13.45 -1.10
CA GLU A 133 -3.18 14.52 -0.74
C GLU A 133 -2.10 14.71 -1.82
N MET A 134 -1.53 13.62 -2.33
CA MET A 134 -0.55 13.66 -3.42
C MET A 134 -1.16 14.18 -4.72
N GLN A 135 -2.39 13.79 -5.06
CA GLN A 135 -3.08 14.27 -6.26
C GLN A 135 -3.35 15.78 -6.17
N SER A 136 -3.82 16.27 -5.01
CA SER A 136 -4.03 17.70 -4.75
C SER A 136 -2.71 18.49 -4.87
N LEU A 137 -1.63 17.97 -4.27
CA LEU A 137 -0.30 18.58 -4.37
C LEU A 137 0.19 18.60 -5.82
N LYS A 138 0.06 17.48 -6.54
CA LYS A 138 0.43 17.33 -7.96
C LYS A 138 -0.31 18.37 -8.81
N SER A 139 -1.63 18.45 -8.71
CA SER A 139 -2.44 19.44 -9.44
C SER A 139 -2.02 20.88 -9.10
N SER A 140 -1.80 21.20 -7.82
CA SER A 140 -1.39 22.56 -7.42
C SER A 140 -0.01 22.96 -7.95
N LEU A 141 0.92 22.01 -8.01
CA LEU A 141 2.29 22.23 -8.47
C LEU A 141 2.34 22.31 -10.00
N TYR A 142 1.66 21.41 -10.73
CA TYR A 142 1.57 21.49 -12.19
C TYR A 142 0.78 22.69 -12.69
N ALA A 143 -0.26 23.14 -11.97
CA ALA A 143 -0.96 24.39 -12.32
C ALA A 143 -0.04 25.62 -12.23
N ARG A 144 0.94 25.58 -11.31
CA ARG A 144 1.88 26.69 -11.10
C ARG A 144 3.09 26.60 -12.01
N PHE A 145 3.75 25.45 -12.09
CA PHE A 145 5.03 25.28 -12.79
C PHE A 145 4.89 24.64 -14.17
N GLY A 146 3.74 24.06 -14.51
CA GLY A 146 3.52 23.44 -15.82
C GLY A 146 4.54 22.35 -16.13
N LYS A 147 5.09 22.33 -17.34
CA LYS A 147 6.09 21.37 -17.80
C LYS A 147 7.50 21.61 -17.20
N SER A 148 7.71 22.70 -16.46
CA SER A 148 9.03 23.02 -15.86
C SER A 148 9.37 22.19 -14.61
N ILE A 149 8.41 21.42 -14.09
CA ILE A 149 8.63 20.44 -13.03
C ILE A 149 8.27 19.04 -13.50
N ASN A 150 8.97 18.04 -12.98
CA ASN A 150 8.61 16.64 -13.14
C ASN A 150 8.35 16.02 -11.77
N LEU A 151 7.09 15.69 -11.50
CA LEU A 151 6.64 14.98 -10.30
C LEU A 151 6.20 13.55 -10.61
N GLU A 152 6.63 13.00 -11.75
CA GLU A 152 6.42 11.58 -12.05
C GLU A 152 7.45 10.75 -11.28
N VAL A 153 6.93 9.81 -10.49
CA VAL A 153 7.67 8.75 -9.82
C VAL A 153 6.94 7.44 -10.09
#